data_AF-A0A0Q9WM14-F1
#
_entry.id   AF-A0A0Q9WM14-F1
#
_cell.length_a   1.000
_cell.length_b   1.000
_cell.length_c   1.000
_cell.angle_alpha   90.00
_cell.angle_beta   90.00
_cell.angle_gamma   90.00
#
_symmetry.space_group_name_H-M   'P 1'
#
loop_
_entity.id
_entity.type
_entity.pdbx_description
1 polymer ?
#
loop_
_entity_poly.entity_id
_entity_poly.type
_entity_poly.pdbx_seq_one_letter_code
_entity_poly.pdbx_strand_id
1 'polypeptide(L)'
;MPSPWFNQCKIKAFALLWLLLSLLLLSDLCPVQGQRSTGGRNVLRRNYTGKKPVVIQHRSQDAVNYYDHENGAKIIKSSHFELDYTLGRKITFFCMAQGNPRPTITWFKDGAELYQHRFFQCAL
;
A
#
# COMPACT_ATOMS: atom_id res chain seq x y z
N MET A 1 69.88 -36.51 3.81
CA MET A 1 69.73 -35.10 4.26
C MET A 1 68.82 -34.39 3.27
N PRO A 2 67.84 -33.59 3.75
CA PRO A 2 66.40 -33.84 3.60
C PRO A 2 65.88 -33.91 2.15
N SER A 3 64.90 -34.79 1.95
CA SER A 3 64.33 -35.26 0.68
C SER A 3 63.70 -34.15 -0.20
N PRO A 4 63.85 -34.23 -1.54
CA PRO A 4 63.34 -33.23 -2.50
C PRO A 4 61.80 -33.23 -2.67
N TRP A 5 61.08 -34.07 -1.92
CA TRP A 5 59.62 -34.20 -1.98
C TRP A 5 58.85 -33.17 -1.14
N PHE A 6 59.53 -32.47 -0.22
CA PHE A 6 58.87 -31.54 0.72
C PHE A 6 58.51 -30.18 0.08
N ASN A 7 59.27 -29.74 -0.93
CA ASN A 7 59.05 -28.47 -1.62
C ASN A 7 57.96 -28.56 -2.70
N GLN A 8 57.79 -29.72 -3.32
CA GLN A 8 56.76 -29.92 -4.36
C GLN A 8 55.34 -29.88 -3.78
N CYS A 9 55.14 -30.37 -2.55
CA CYS A 9 53.83 -30.34 -1.88
C CYS A 9 53.48 -28.95 -1.36
N LYS A 10 54.45 -28.19 -0.84
CA LYS A 10 54.25 -26.79 -0.44
C LYS A 10 53.95 -25.90 -1.63
N ILE A 11 54.69 -26.03 -2.73
CA ILE A 11 54.47 -25.24 -3.95
C ILE A 11 53.08 -25.52 -4.54
N LYS A 12 52.65 -26.80 -4.58
CA LYS A 12 51.28 -27.16 -5.00
C LYS A 12 50.22 -26.59 -4.05
N ALA A 13 50.46 -26.64 -2.73
CA ALA A 13 49.54 -26.06 -1.74
C ALA A 13 49.46 -24.53 -1.86
N PHE A 14 50.58 -23.85 -2.08
CA PHE A 14 50.62 -22.40 -2.30
C PHE A 14 49.97 -22.01 -3.63
N ALA A 15 50.18 -22.78 -4.70
CA ALA A 15 49.54 -22.56 -5.99
C ALA A 15 48.01 -22.77 -5.91
N LEU A 16 47.56 -23.78 -5.17
CA LEU A 16 46.13 -24.02 -4.91
C LEU A 16 45.52 -22.93 -4.02
N LEU A 17 46.23 -22.46 -3.00
CA LEU A 17 45.79 -21.33 -2.16
C LEU A 17 45.68 -20.04 -2.97
N TRP A 18 46.64 -19.75 -3.85
CA TRP A 18 46.60 -18.59 -4.74
C TRP A 18 45.49 -18.69 -5.78
N LEU A 19 45.27 -19.88 -6.36
CA LEU A 19 44.15 -20.13 -7.27
C LEU A 19 42.81 -19.92 -6.57
N LEU A 20 42.61 -20.49 -5.38
CA LEU A 20 41.40 -20.32 -4.59
C LEU A 20 41.19 -18.86 -4.16
N LEU A 21 42.25 -18.14 -3.75
CA LEU A 21 42.18 -16.72 -3.41
C LEU A 21 41.81 -15.87 -4.64
N SER A 22 42.35 -16.20 -5.83
CA SER A 22 41.98 -15.53 -7.08
C SER A 22 40.53 -15.78 -7.47
N LEU A 23 40.03 -17.01 -7.27
CA LEU A 23 38.63 -17.37 -7.54
C LEU A 23 37.66 -16.65 -6.59
N LEU A 24 38.07 -16.48 -5.32
CA LEU A 24 37.34 -15.69 -4.32
C LEU A 24 37.34 -14.19 -4.65
N LEU A 25 38.46 -13.64 -5.12
CA LEU A 25 38.54 -12.24 -5.58
C LEU A 25 37.75 -11.98 -6.88
N LEU A 26 37.61 -12.98 -7.75
CA LEU A 26 36.82 -12.88 -8.99
C LEU A 26 35.31 -13.06 -8.78
N SER A 27 34.86 -13.57 -7.62
CA SER A 27 33.42 -13.80 -7.35
C SER A 27 32.68 -12.55 -6.85
N ASP A 28 33.37 -11.47 -6.54
CA ASP A 28 32.77 -10.17 -6.14
C ASP A 28 32.32 -9.30 -7.33
N LEU A 29 32.40 -9.81 -8.57
CA LEU A 29 31.86 -9.14 -9.77
C LEU A 29 30.64 -9.87 -10.36
N CYS A 30 29.84 -10.54 -9.52
CA CYS A 30 28.44 -10.71 -9.88
C CYS A 30 27.72 -9.39 -9.57
N PRO A 31 27.31 -8.58 -10.58
CA PRO A 31 26.32 -7.57 -10.31
C PRO A 31 25.10 -8.34 -9.82
N VAL A 32 24.77 -8.18 -8.54
CA VAL A 32 23.45 -8.55 -8.03
C VAL A 32 22.47 -7.75 -8.87
N GLN A 33 21.95 -8.38 -9.93
CA GLN A 33 20.71 -7.94 -10.55
C GLN A 33 19.66 -8.16 -9.47
N GLY A 34 19.50 -7.16 -8.61
CA GLY A 34 18.32 -7.04 -7.79
C GLY A 34 17.16 -7.22 -8.75
N GLN A 35 16.48 -8.37 -8.65
CA GLN A 35 15.24 -8.60 -9.36
C GLN A 35 14.31 -7.50 -8.86
N ARG A 36 14.22 -6.39 -9.62
CA ARG A 36 13.08 -5.50 -9.58
C ARG A 36 11.93 -6.32 -10.15
N SER A 37 11.40 -7.20 -9.30
CA SER A 37 10.12 -7.81 -9.53
C SER A 37 9.10 -6.69 -9.65
N THR A 38 8.33 -6.81 -10.73
CA THR A 38 6.95 -6.36 -10.85
C THR A 38 6.72 -4.86 -10.85
N GLY A 39 6.48 -4.34 -12.06
CA GLY A 39 5.18 -3.74 -12.35
C GLY A 39 4.71 -2.67 -11.37
N GLY A 40 5.51 -1.62 -11.19
CA GLY A 40 5.00 -0.37 -10.64
C GLY A 40 4.15 0.31 -11.69
N ARG A 41 2.83 0.17 -11.60
CA ARG A 41 1.83 1.01 -12.29
C ARG A 41 2.36 2.44 -12.37
N ASN A 42 2.23 3.07 -13.53
CA ASN A 42 2.30 4.52 -13.66
C ASN A 42 1.20 5.13 -12.76
N VAL A 43 1.47 5.23 -11.46
CA VAL A 43 0.66 6.01 -10.53
C VAL A 43 1.01 7.44 -10.87
N LEU A 44 0.20 8.01 -11.76
CA LEU A 44 0.10 9.46 -11.94
C LEU A 44 0.21 10.08 -10.56
N ARG A 45 1.29 10.83 -10.32
CA ARG A 45 1.50 11.60 -9.09
C ARG A 45 0.45 12.69 -9.10
N ARG A 46 -0.78 12.35 -8.68
CA ARG A 46 -1.86 13.30 -8.49
C ARG A 46 -1.37 14.30 -7.44
N ASN A 47 -1.44 15.56 -7.81
CA ASN A 47 -1.09 16.67 -6.94
C ASN A 47 -2.11 16.68 -5.79
N TYR A 48 -1.79 16.02 -4.67
CA TYR A 48 -2.68 15.88 -3.53
C TYR A 48 -2.76 17.22 -2.80
N THR A 49 -3.78 18.00 -3.11
CA THR A 49 -4.23 19.13 -2.30
C THR A 49 -4.79 18.62 -0.98
N GLY A 50 -3.92 18.36 0.00
CA GLY A 50 -4.16 18.43 1.45
C GLY A 50 -5.30 17.63 2.10
N LYS A 51 -6.07 16.83 1.36
CA LYS A 51 -7.14 15.98 1.91
C LYS A 51 -6.70 14.53 1.76
N LYS A 52 -6.36 13.88 2.88
CA LYS A 52 -6.17 12.43 2.93
C LYS A 52 -7.39 11.79 2.24
N PRO A 53 -7.20 10.97 1.19
CA PRO A 53 -8.33 10.30 0.56
C PRO A 53 -8.93 9.38 1.62
N VAL A 54 -10.26 9.30 1.68
CA VAL A 54 -10.92 8.32 2.53
C VAL A 54 -10.56 6.95 1.96
N VAL A 55 -9.59 6.27 2.58
CA VAL A 55 -9.23 4.92 2.18
C VAL A 55 -10.34 4.01 2.67
N ILE A 56 -11.25 3.66 1.77
CA ILE A 56 -12.26 2.63 2.03
C ILE A 56 -11.47 1.34 2.22
N GLN A 57 -11.47 0.81 3.45
CA GLN A 57 -10.85 -0.48 3.71
C GLN A 57 -11.69 -1.56 3.04
N HIS A 58 -11.26 -2.02 1.86
CA HIS A 58 -11.93 -3.09 1.15
C HIS A 58 -11.71 -4.40 1.90
N ARG A 59 -12.80 -4.95 2.46
CA ARG A 59 -12.79 -6.19 3.26
C ARG A 59 -12.63 -7.46 2.41
N SER A 60 -12.84 -7.35 1.08
CA SER A 60 -12.73 -8.45 0.10
C SER A 60 -12.37 -7.90 -1.28
N GLN A 61 -11.85 -8.77 -2.16
CA GLN A 61 -11.54 -8.41 -3.55
C GLN A 61 -12.81 -7.99 -4.33
N ASP A 62 -13.96 -8.57 -4.01
CA ASP A 62 -15.25 -8.20 -4.60
C ASP A 62 -15.65 -6.76 -4.26
N ALA A 63 -15.31 -6.31 -3.05
CA ALA A 63 -15.56 -4.93 -2.63
C ALA A 63 -14.69 -3.95 -3.44
N VAL A 64 -13.43 -4.29 -3.74
CA VAL A 64 -12.57 -3.46 -4.61
C VAL A 64 -13.22 -3.26 -5.96
N ASN A 65 -13.62 -4.37 -6.60
CA ASN A 65 -14.31 -4.32 -7.88
C ASN A 65 -15.56 -3.43 -7.77
N TYR A 66 -16.44 -3.67 -6.79
CA TYR A 66 -17.68 -2.92 -6.58
C TYR A 66 -17.49 -1.39 -6.55
N TYR A 67 -16.56 -0.90 -5.72
CA TYR A 67 -16.34 0.54 -5.53
C TYR A 67 -15.50 1.19 -6.64
N ASP A 68 -14.64 0.42 -7.33
CA ASP A 68 -13.77 0.92 -8.40
C ASP A 68 -14.40 0.89 -9.80
N HIS A 69 -15.62 0.34 -9.95
CA HIS A 69 -16.32 0.35 -11.23
C HIS A 69 -16.53 1.78 -11.78
N GLU A 70 -16.46 1.93 -13.11
CA GLU A 70 -16.64 3.24 -13.77
C GLU A 70 -18.02 3.84 -13.49
N ASN A 71 -19.07 3.01 -13.53
CA ASN A 71 -20.46 3.37 -13.25
C ASN A 71 -20.86 3.22 -11.77
N GLY A 72 -19.92 2.82 -10.91
CA GLY A 72 -20.17 2.60 -9.49
C GLY A 72 -20.51 3.88 -8.72
N ALA A 73 -21.11 3.72 -7.54
CA ALA A 73 -21.37 4.84 -6.65
C ALA A 73 -20.07 5.41 -6.09
N LYS A 74 -19.85 6.72 -6.26
CA LYS A 74 -18.65 7.46 -5.83
C LYS A 74 -19.04 8.62 -4.95
N ILE A 75 -18.42 8.73 -3.78
CA ILE A 75 -18.58 9.87 -2.88
C ILE A 75 -17.72 11.02 -3.43
N ILE A 76 -18.38 12.12 -3.83
CA ILE A 76 -17.72 13.29 -4.41
C ILE A 76 -17.41 14.36 -3.36
N LYS A 77 -18.19 14.43 -2.28
CA LYS A 77 -17.98 15.38 -1.18
C LYS A 77 -18.57 14.84 0.11
N SER A 78 -17.88 14.97 1.22
CA SER A 78 -18.41 14.58 2.54
C SER A 78 -17.91 15.50 3.65
N SER A 79 -18.62 15.51 4.78
CA SER A 79 -18.14 16.08 6.04
C SER A 79 -16.82 15.41 6.46
N HIS A 80 -15.96 16.16 7.15
CA HIS A 80 -14.72 15.62 7.72
C HIS A 80 -15.02 14.80 8.98
N PHE A 81 -14.25 13.74 9.21
CA PHE A 81 -14.45 12.82 10.32
C PHE A 81 -14.02 13.38 11.68
N GLU A 82 -13.17 14.41 11.68
CA GLU A 82 -12.59 15.03 12.86
C GLU A 82 -12.99 16.51 12.88
N LEU A 83 -14.25 16.80 13.22
CA LEU A 83 -14.71 18.17 13.45
C LEU A 83 -15.21 18.31 14.90
N ASP A 84 -14.73 19.32 15.59
CA ASP A 84 -15.20 19.65 16.93
C ASP A 84 -16.56 20.36 16.87
N TYR A 85 -17.46 20.00 17.79
CA TYR A 85 -18.80 20.58 17.87
C TYR A 85 -19.10 21.06 19.29
N THR A 86 -19.83 22.17 19.38
CA THR A 86 -20.32 22.70 20.66
C THR A 86 -21.53 21.90 21.14
N LEU A 87 -21.51 21.50 22.41
CA LEU A 87 -22.64 20.83 23.06
C LEU A 87 -23.92 21.67 22.99
N GLY A 88 -25.06 21.00 22.87
CA GLY A 88 -26.39 21.64 22.82
C GLY A 88 -26.71 22.34 21.49
N ARG A 89 -25.86 22.23 20.47
CA ARG A 89 -26.12 22.77 19.11
C ARG A 89 -26.49 21.66 18.12
N LYS A 90 -27.20 22.05 17.06
CA LYS A 90 -27.52 21.15 15.94
C LYS A 90 -26.27 20.92 15.11
N ILE A 91 -26.01 19.66 14.77
CA ILE A 91 -24.90 19.24 13.93
C ILE A 91 -25.44 18.81 12.56
N THR A 92 -24.71 19.16 11.49
CA THR A 92 -25.07 18.77 10.13
C THR A 92 -23.92 17.99 9.52
N PHE A 93 -24.20 16.74 9.16
CA PHE A 93 -23.32 15.93 8.32
C PHE A 93 -23.84 15.95 6.88
N PHE A 94 -22.94 16.03 5.91
CA PHE A 94 -23.30 15.95 4.51
C PHE A 94 -22.49 14.85 3.83
N CYS A 95 -23.14 14.18 2.89
CA CYS A 95 -22.52 13.22 1.98
C CYS A 95 -23.15 13.44 0.61
N MET A 96 -22.32 13.61 -0.40
CA MET A 96 -22.72 13.78 -1.78
C MET A 96 -22.08 12.65 -2.57
N ALA A 97 -22.92 11.84 -3.20
CA ALA A 97 -22.49 10.70 -3.99
C ALA A 97 -23.15 10.72 -5.37
N GLN A 98 -22.43 10.21 -6.36
CA GLN A 98 -22.87 10.09 -7.75
C GLN A 98 -22.76 8.63 -8.18
N GLY A 99 -23.69 8.14 -8.98
CA GLY A 99 -23.69 6.78 -9.51
C GLY A 99 -24.88 6.56 -10.44
N ASN A 100 -24.84 5.51 -11.24
CA ASN A 100 -25.97 5.09 -12.06
C ASN A 100 -26.25 3.60 -11.81
N PRO A 101 -27.34 3.24 -11.11
CA PRO A 101 -28.45 4.09 -10.63
C PRO A 101 -28.06 5.04 -9.47
N ARG A 102 -28.92 6.04 -9.19
CA ARG A 102 -28.69 7.04 -8.12
C ARG A 102 -28.44 6.32 -6.77
N PRO A 103 -27.33 6.61 -6.07
CA PRO A 103 -27.02 5.95 -4.81
C PRO A 103 -27.94 6.41 -3.67
N THR A 104 -28.29 5.47 -2.79
CA THR A 104 -28.99 5.75 -1.54
C THR A 104 -27.97 5.94 -0.42
N ILE A 105 -28.13 6.99 0.38
CA ILE A 105 -27.23 7.32 1.49
C ILE A 105 -27.88 6.87 2.80
N THR A 106 -27.08 6.19 3.62
CA THR A 106 -27.48 5.51 4.86
C THR A 106 -26.46 5.91 5.93
N TRP A 107 -26.94 6.31 7.12
CA TRP A 107 -26.12 6.89 8.18
C TRP A 107 -26.11 6.01 9.42
N PHE A 108 -24.93 5.78 9.99
CA PHE A 108 -24.75 4.97 11.18
C PHE A 108 -24.12 5.77 12.32
N LYS A 109 -24.54 5.49 13.56
CA LYS A 109 -23.91 5.96 14.79
C LYS A 109 -23.70 4.74 15.69
N ASP A 110 -22.46 4.52 16.14
CA ASP A 110 -22.08 3.44 17.04
C ASP A 110 -22.53 2.04 16.55
N GLY A 111 -22.49 1.83 15.23
CA GLY A 111 -22.92 0.58 14.60
C GLY A 111 -24.43 0.44 14.41
N ALA A 112 -25.24 1.36 14.94
CA ALA A 112 -26.69 1.40 14.74
C ALA A 112 -27.06 2.35 13.61
N GLU A 113 -28.00 1.93 12.76
CA GLU A 113 -28.49 2.78 11.68
C GLU A 113 -29.45 3.86 12.21
N LEU A 114 -29.23 5.11 11.79
CA LEU A 114 -30.03 6.27 12.20
C LEU A 114 -31.34 6.32 11.40
N TYR A 115 -32.21 5.33 11.56
CA TYR A 115 -33.56 5.39 11.02
C TYR A 115 -34.46 6.20 11.95
N GLN A 116 -34.99 7.33 11.46
CA GLN A 116 -36.08 8.10 12.10
C GLN A 116 -35.91 8.41 13.60
N HIS A 117 -34.68 8.64 14.07
CA HIS A 117 -34.50 9.17 15.43
C HIS A 117 -35.16 10.56 15.53
N ARG A 118 -35.83 10.89 16.64
CA ARG A 118 -36.56 12.17 16.82
C ARG A 118 -35.67 13.40 16.54
N PHE A 119 -34.36 13.27 16.73
CA PHE A 119 -33.39 14.33 16.50
C PHE A 119 -32.61 14.19 15.18
N PHE A 120 -32.86 13.14 14.39
CA PHE A 120 -32.27 12.93 13.08
C PHE A 120 -33.23 13.42 11.99
N GLN A 121 -32.73 14.28 11.11
CA GLN A 121 -33.48 14.84 10.00
C GLN A 121 -32.65 14.69 8.73
N CYS A 122 -33.19 13.98 7.74
CA CYS A 122 -32.57 13.87 6.43
C CYS A 122 -33.04 15.03 5.56
N ALA A 123 -32.12 15.89 5.10
CA ALA A 123 -32.37 16.86 4.06
C ALA A 123 -31.94 16.24 2.72
N LEU A 124 -32.90 16.05 1.80
CA LEU A 124 -32.68 15.47 0.47
C LEU A 124 -32.25 16.52 -0.56
#